data_AF-A0A318TGB2-F1
#
_entry.id   AF-A0A318TGB2-F1
#
_cell.length_a   1.000
_cell.length_b   1.000
_cell.length_c   1.000
_cell.angle_alpha   90.00
_cell.angle_beta   90.00
_cell.angle_gamma   90.00
#
_symmetry.space_group_name_H-M   'P 1'
#
loop_
_entity.id
_entity.type
_entity.pdbx_description
1 polymer ?
#
loop_
_entity_poly.entity_id
_entity_poly.type
_entity_poly.pdbx_seq_one_letter_code
_entity_poly.pdbx_strand_id
1 'polypeptide(L)'
;MRDTPLLTAPPTKVVTTLPELYALAIAQAERSTSRYRDLAMSLTNAADRAMAQVRNAVELLCEHERTRGDRIILRCQYSADKSLLARSWPDAATNLVPSKELSDIADSALSTPSQVWQLAVRHRQREFVFWTYVAAHAIETSVQSESEGFAREALFDASILRHERRRAWRAERESINTESGSQSSGNLLSAALIESLLFKEVVRWSMMLADAERNQLFAAAGYAIPEADDVELLRMPDTNAPEHAPQRAIRYAEQLAAIYLDEAERANDQASLDLAQNLAATAIKRMAKLRAWRASNTS
;
A
#
# COMPACT_ATOMS: atom_id res chain seq x y z
N MET A 1 11.26 14.47 -2.35
CA MET A 1 11.56 13.05 -2.67
C MET A 1 13.00 13.00 -3.13
N ARG A 2 13.88 12.26 -2.45
CA ARG A 2 15.24 12.05 -2.97
C ARG A 2 15.18 10.95 -4.02
N ASP A 3 15.57 11.28 -5.24
CA ASP A 3 15.74 10.35 -6.37
C ASP A 3 16.93 9.43 -6.11
N THR A 4 16.77 8.46 -5.23
CA THR A 4 17.75 7.38 -5.10
C THR A 4 17.45 6.37 -6.21
N PRO A 5 18.39 6.07 -7.12
CA PRO A 5 18.17 5.08 -8.16
C PRO A 5 17.80 3.73 -7.51
N LEU A 6 16.75 3.08 -8.01
CA LEU A 6 16.23 1.83 -7.46
C LEU A 6 17.27 0.71 -7.58
N LEU A 7 18.01 0.66 -8.68
CA LEU A 7 19.22 -0.17 -8.83
C LEU A 7 20.45 0.63 -8.41
N THR A 8 21.12 0.18 -7.35
CA THR A 8 22.41 0.72 -6.91
C THR A 8 23.60 0.16 -7.69
N ALA A 9 23.43 -0.95 -8.41
CA ALA A 9 24.43 -1.50 -9.33
C ALA A 9 23.75 -2.38 -10.40
N PRO A 10 24.22 -2.38 -11.66
CA PRO A 10 23.75 -3.34 -12.66
C PRO A 10 24.14 -4.78 -12.25
N PRO A 11 23.39 -5.80 -12.69
CA PRO A 11 23.76 -7.19 -12.47
C PRO A 11 25.18 -7.47 -13.00
N THR A 12 26.05 -7.98 -12.13
CA THR A 12 27.50 -8.14 -12.41
C THR A 12 27.81 -9.25 -13.41
N LYS A 13 26.85 -10.16 -13.67
CA LYS A 13 26.99 -11.29 -14.59
C LYS A 13 25.78 -11.32 -15.53
N VAL A 14 26.03 -11.47 -16.83
CA VAL A 14 24.98 -11.71 -17.83
C VAL A 14 24.45 -13.15 -17.63
N VAL A 15 23.13 -13.29 -17.57
CA VAL A 15 22.45 -14.59 -17.49
C VAL A 15 22.30 -15.12 -18.90
N THR A 16 22.89 -16.27 -19.20
CA THR A 16 22.90 -16.81 -20.57
C THR A 16 21.97 -17.99 -20.76
N THR A 17 21.65 -18.71 -19.67
CA THR A 17 20.84 -19.93 -19.75
C THR A 17 19.65 -19.89 -18.79
N LEU A 18 18.59 -20.62 -19.14
CA LEU A 18 17.41 -20.78 -18.28
C LEU A 18 17.71 -21.39 -16.89
N PRO A 19 18.59 -22.41 -16.76
CA PRO A 19 19.13 -22.84 -15.46
C PRO A 19 19.63 -21.71 -14.58
N GLU A 20 20.48 -20.85 -15.15
CA GLU A 20 21.08 -19.73 -14.43
C GLU A 20 20.02 -18.73 -13.99
N LEU A 21 18.99 -18.51 -14.83
CA LEU A 21 17.89 -17.61 -14.51
C LEU A 21 17.08 -18.12 -13.29
N TYR A 22 16.65 -19.37 -13.32
CA TYR A 22 15.88 -19.96 -12.22
C TYR A 22 16.68 -19.99 -10.92
N ALA A 23 17.94 -20.42 -11.00
CA ALA A 23 18.79 -20.46 -9.82
C ALA A 23 19.01 -19.08 -9.20
N LEU A 24 19.18 -18.04 -10.02
CA LEU A 24 19.28 -16.66 -9.56
C LEU A 24 18.00 -16.19 -8.87
N ALA A 25 16.84 -16.53 -9.44
CA ALA A 25 15.54 -16.17 -8.87
C ALA A 25 15.28 -16.87 -7.52
N ILE A 26 15.65 -18.16 -7.41
CA ILE A 26 15.59 -18.94 -6.15
C ILE A 26 16.52 -18.32 -5.11
N ALA A 27 17.78 -18.04 -5.46
CA ALA A 27 18.75 -17.45 -4.55
C ALA A 27 18.29 -16.06 -4.03
N GLN A 28 17.65 -15.25 -4.88
CA GLN A 28 17.05 -13.98 -4.45
C GLN A 28 15.90 -14.18 -3.45
N ALA A 29 15.02 -15.17 -3.67
CA ALA A 29 13.93 -15.48 -2.75
C ALA A 29 14.44 -16.00 -1.40
N GLU A 30 15.41 -16.92 -1.40
CA GLU A 30 16.03 -17.47 -0.19
C GLU A 30 16.76 -16.41 0.63
N ARG A 31 17.50 -15.53 -0.06
CA ARG A 31 18.21 -14.43 0.60
C ARG A 31 17.23 -13.42 1.20
N SER A 32 16.17 -13.06 0.49
CA SER A 32 15.14 -12.15 1.00
C SER A 32 14.41 -12.75 2.21
N THR A 33 14.06 -14.04 2.13
CA THR A 33 13.50 -14.80 3.26
C THR A 33 14.42 -14.74 4.48
N SER A 34 15.72 -15.00 4.28
CA SER A 34 16.69 -15.01 5.37
C SER A 34 16.85 -13.62 6.01
N ARG A 35 16.91 -12.57 5.19
CA ARG A 35 16.96 -11.17 5.67
C ARG A 35 15.74 -10.77 6.49
N TYR A 36 14.53 -11.11 6.03
CA TYR A 36 13.32 -10.83 6.80
C TYR A 36 13.24 -11.68 8.08
N ARG A 37 13.73 -12.92 8.04
CA ARG A 37 13.85 -13.75 9.25
C ARG A 37 14.78 -13.12 10.28
N ASP A 38 15.95 -12.65 9.85
CA ASP A 38 16.92 -11.99 10.73
C ASP A 38 16.34 -10.72 11.34
N LEU A 39 15.60 -9.93 10.55
CA LEU A 39 14.88 -8.75 11.06
C LEU A 39 13.79 -9.14 12.06
N ALA A 40 12.98 -10.17 11.79
CA ALA A 40 11.97 -10.63 12.75
C ALA A 40 12.60 -11.08 14.07
N MET A 41 13.75 -11.78 14.01
CA MET A 41 14.49 -12.20 15.21
C MET A 41 15.02 -10.99 15.99
N SER A 42 15.57 -9.96 15.34
CA SER A 42 16.06 -8.76 16.04
C SER A 42 14.95 -7.98 16.74
N LEU A 43 13.72 -8.02 16.21
CA LEU A 43 12.52 -7.41 16.81
C LEU A 43 11.93 -8.21 17.98
N THR A 44 12.46 -9.40 18.32
CA THR A 44 11.91 -10.27 19.39
C THR A 44 12.18 -9.74 20.80
N ASN A 45 13.20 -8.90 20.98
CA ASN A 45 13.57 -8.33 22.29
C ASN A 45 12.73 -7.10 22.70
N ALA A 46 11.81 -6.63 21.85
CA ALA A 46 10.96 -5.49 22.14
C ALA A 46 9.68 -5.93 22.87
N ALA A 47 9.57 -5.61 24.16
CA ALA A 47 8.36 -5.83 24.97
C ALA A 47 7.17 -4.92 24.55
N ASP A 48 7.38 -4.05 23.57
CA ASP A 48 6.39 -3.07 23.11
C ASP A 48 5.39 -3.68 22.12
N ARG A 49 4.10 -3.45 22.37
CA ARG A 49 2.99 -3.88 21.52
C ARG A 49 3.12 -3.32 20.10
N ALA A 50 3.64 -2.11 19.93
CA ALA A 50 3.86 -1.52 18.61
C ALA A 50 4.89 -2.33 17.80
N MET A 51 5.98 -2.74 18.45
CA MET A 51 7.04 -3.54 17.81
C MET A 51 6.58 -4.97 17.51
N ALA A 52 5.63 -5.51 18.27
CA ALA A 52 4.99 -6.78 17.95
C ALA A 52 4.23 -6.73 16.61
N GLN A 53 3.56 -5.62 16.28
CA GLN A 53 2.88 -5.47 15.00
C GLN A 53 3.87 -5.35 13.83
N VAL A 54 4.98 -4.63 14.03
CA VAL A 54 6.09 -4.54 13.05
C VAL A 54 6.66 -5.94 12.78
N ARG A 55 6.93 -6.71 13.84
CA ARG A 55 7.42 -8.09 13.73
C ARG A 55 6.46 -8.97 12.94
N ASN A 56 5.16 -8.93 13.25
CA ASN A 56 4.16 -9.71 12.52
C ASN A 56 4.13 -9.36 11.03
N ALA A 57 4.28 -8.08 10.67
CA ALA A 57 4.36 -7.68 9.27
C ALA A 57 5.63 -8.25 8.58
N VAL A 58 6.77 -8.26 9.27
CA VAL A 58 8.02 -8.86 8.76
C VAL A 58 7.90 -10.37 8.62
N GLU A 59 7.24 -11.06 9.56
CA GLU A 59 7.00 -12.50 9.49
C GLU A 59 6.13 -12.87 8.27
N LEU A 60 5.08 -12.09 7.99
CA LEU A 60 4.27 -12.25 6.78
C LEU A 60 5.12 -12.06 5.51
N LEU A 61 6.01 -11.06 5.47
CA LEU A 61 6.94 -10.91 4.33
C LEU A 61 7.87 -12.12 4.17
N CYS A 62 8.35 -12.67 5.28
CA CYS A 62 9.17 -13.87 5.29
C CYS A 62 8.43 -15.08 4.72
N GLU A 63 7.13 -15.22 5.01
CA GLU A 63 6.27 -16.26 4.41
C GLU A 63 6.05 -16.02 2.91
N HIS A 64 5.72 -14.78 2.52
CA HIS A 64 5.55 -14.41 1.11
C HIS A 64 6.79 -14.75 0.25
N GLU A 65 8.00 -14.47 0.74
CA GLU A 65 9.22 -14.81 -0.01
C GLU A 65 9.50 -16.32 -0.07
N ARG A 66 9.14 -17.09 0.98
CA ARG A 66 9.22 -18.56 0.93
C ARG A 66 8.28 -19.13 -0.13
N THR A 67 7.01 -18.74 -0.09
CA THR A 67 6.02 -19.18 -1.08
C THR A 67 6.43 -18.81 -2.50
N ARG A 68 7.05 -17.65 -2.70
CA ARG A 68 7.63 -17.27 -3.99
C ARG A 68 8.76 -18.21 -4.39
N GLY A 69 9.70 -18.50 -3.50
CA GLY A 69 10.77 -19.47 -3.73
C GLY A 69 10.24 -20.84 -4.16
N ASP A 70 9.24 -21.37 -3.45
CA ASP A 70 8.60 -22.65 -3.76
C ASP A 70 7.94 -22.64 -5.15
N ARG A 71 7.25 -21.55 -5.49
CA ARG A 71 6.63 -21.37 -6.82
C ARG A 71 7.66 -21.37 -7.95
N ILE A 72 8.81 -20.75 -7.72
CA ILE A 72 9.92 -20.70 -8.70
C ILE A 72 10.54 -22.10 -8.86
N ILE A 73 10.78 -22.82 -7.75
CA ILE A 73 11.30 -24.20 -7.77
C ILE A 73 10.35 -25.10 -8.56
N LEU A 74 9.04 -25.00 -8.28
CA LEU A 74 8.03 -25.79 -8.97
C LEU A 74 8.03 -25.48 -10.47
N ARG A 75 8.07 -24.20 -10.87
CA ARG A 75 8.17 -23.81 -12.29
C ARG A 75 9.45 -24.35 -12.95
N CYS A 76 10.58 -24.29 -12.26
CA CYS A 76 11.86 -24.84 -12.72
C CYS A 76 11.76 -26.35 -12.99
N GLN A 77 11.12 -27.11 -12.11
CA GLN A 77 10.92 -28.56 -12.28
C GLN A 77 10.05 -28.94 -13.48
N TYR A 78 9.09 -28.09 -13.84
CA TYR A 78 8.26 -28.26 -15.03
C TYR A 78 8.92 -27.77 -16.32
N SER A 79 10.01 -27.01 -16.22
CA SER A 79 10.85 -26.71 -17.37
C SER A 79 11.62 -27.97 -17.79
N ALA A 80 11.78 -28.22 -19.10
CA ALA A 80 12.17 -29.51 -19.67
C ALA A 80 13.57 -30.04 -19.28
N ASP A 81 14.32 -29.33 -18.44
CA ASP A 81 15.65 -29.71 -17.98
C ASP A 81 15.64 -29.88 -16.45
N LYS A 82 15.90 -31.10 -15.97
CA LYS A 82 15.92 -31.43 -14.53
C LYS A 82 17.29 -31.20 -13.89
N SER A 83 18.32 -30.86 -14.66
CA SER A 83 19.69 -30.67 -14.18
C SER A 83 19.91 -29.34 -13.44
N LEU A 84 18.88 -28.47 -13.41
CA LEU A 84 18.94 -27.08 -12.94
C LEU A 84 19.03 -26.95 -11.42
N LEU A 85 18.62 -27.96 -10.66
CA LEU A 85 18.57 -27.93 -9.19
C LEU A 85 19.87 -28.37 -8.50
N ALA A 86 20.86 -28.88 -9.27
CA ALA A 86 22.04 -29.54 -8.70
C ALA A 86 23.30 -28.65 -8.61
N ARG A 87 23.25 -27.40 -9.09
CA ARG A 87 24.40 -26.50 -9.07
C ARG A 87 24.28 -25.52 -7.90
N SER A 88 25.33 -25.42 -7.08
CA SER A 88 25.48 -24.32 -6.13
C SER A 88 25.80 -23.05 -6.92
N TRP A 89 25.06 -21.98 -6.69
CA TRP A 89 25.31 -20.69 -7.35
C TRP A 89 26.18 -19.76 -6.51
N PRO A 90 26.93 -18.85 -7.15
CA PRO A 90 27.84 -17.95 -6.47
C PRO A 90 27.08 -16.97 -5.59
N ASP A 91 27.76 -16.51 -4.54
CA ASP A 91 27.31 -15.53 -3.54
C ASP A 91 26.86 -14.17 -4.13
N ALA A 92 27.05 -13.98 -5.44
CA ALA A 92 26.86 -12.75 -6.21
C ALA A 92 25.41 -12.37 -6.59
N ALA A 93 24.37 -13.09 -6.12
CA ALA A 93 23.01 -12.62 -6.36
C ALA A 93 22.86 -11.19 -5.79
N THR A 94 22.45 -10.22 -6.62
CA THR A 94 22.34 -8.83 -6.18
C THR A 94 21.38 -8.76 -4.99
N ASN A 95 21.82 -8.18 -3.87
CA ASN A 95 20.94 -8.02 -2.72
C ASN A 95 19.94 -6.89 -3.00
N LEU A 96 18.67 -7.26 -3.21
CA LEU A 96 17.58 -6.32 -3.52
C LEU A 96 16.88 -5.79 -2.26
N VAL A 97 17.24 -6.29 -1.07
CA VAL A 97 16.81 -5.79 0.24
C VAL A 97 18.05 -5.23 0.98
N PRO A 98 18.36 -3.93 0.83
CA PRO A 98 19.54 -3.34 1.42
C PRO A 98 19.55 -3.46 2.94
N SER A 99 20.67 -3.91 3.53
CA SER A 99 20.80 -4.06 4.99
C SER A 99 20.50 -2.77 5.74
N LYS A 100 20.87 -1.61 5.16
CA LYS A 100 20.60 -0.31 5.76
C LYS A 100 19.11 -0.05 5.97
N GLU A 101 18.26 -0.37 4.99
CA GLU A 101 16.82 -0.16 5.13
C GLU A 101 16.19 -1.10 6.18
N LEU A 102 16.77 -2.29 6.39
CA LEU A 102 16.37 -3.20 7.46
C LEU A 102 16.83 -2.68 8.83
N SER A 103 18.06 -2.19 8.93
CA SER A 103 18.58 -1.56 10.16
C SER A 103 17.78 -0.34 10.55
N ASP A 104 17.43 0.53 9.59
CA ASP A 104 16.60 1.72 9.83
C ASP A 104 15.24 1.34 10.46
N ILE A 105 14.66 0.18 10.09
CA ILE A 105 13.43 -0.36 10.71
C ILE A 105 13.71 -0.94 12.09
N ALA A 106 14.78 -1.72 12.26
CA ALA A 106 15.12 -2.38 13.51
C ALA A 106 15.49 -1.38 14.63
N ASP A 107 16.22 -0.33 14.28
CA ASP A 107 16.81 0.62 15.22
C ASP A 107 15.86 1.78 15.59
N SER A 108 14.73 1.90 14.89
CA SER A 108 13.74 2.95 15.10
C SER A 108 12.58 2.46 15.98
N ALA A 109 12.43 3.05 17.16
CA ALA A 109 11.25 2.85 18.02
C ALA A 109 9.95 3.44 17.42
N LEU A 110 10.06 4.27 16.38
CA LEU A 110 8.93 4.84 15.64
C LEU A 110 8.57 4.01 14.39
N SER A 111 9.17 2.83 14.25
CA SER A 111 8.88 1.95 13.13
C SER A 111 7.43 1.50 13.15
N THR A 112 6.77 1.58 12.00
CA THR A 112 5.37 1.15 11.86
C THR A 112 5.24 0.02 10.86
N PRO A 113 4.21 -0.84 10.98
CA PRO A 113 3.93 -1.88 9.99
C PRO A 113 3.84 -1.33 8.55
N SER A 114 3.29 -0.15 8.34
CA SER A 114 3.22 0.54 7.05
C SER A 114 4.61 0.80 6.44
N GLN A 115 5.61 1.11 7.25
CA GLN A 115 6.99 1.27 6.79
C GLN A 115 7.61 -0.05 6.33
N VAL A 116 7.30 -1.16 7.02
CA VAL A 116 7.70 -2.52 6.62
C VAL A 116 7.10 -2.88 5.25
N TRP A 117 5.81 -2.62 5.05
CA TRP A 117 5.17 -2.85 3.75
C TRP A 117 5.72 -1.92 2.66
N GLN A 118 6.07 -0.68 3.00
CA GLN A 118 6.73 0.22 2.07
C GLN A 118 8.10 -0.30 1.62
N LEU A 119 8.89 -0.87 2.54
CA LEU A 119 10.15 -1.53 2.21
C LEU A 119 9.91 -2.68 1.22
N ALA A 120 8.91 -3.53 1.47
CA ALA A 120 8.57 -4.65 0.59
C ALA A 120 8.14 -4.20 -0.82
N VAL A 121 7.38 -3.11 -0.93
CA VAL A 121 7.04 -2.52 -2.24
C VAL A 121 8.30 -2.08 -2.98
N ARG A 122 9.27 -1.44 -2.29
CA ARG A 122 10.54 -1.06 -2.91
C ARG A 122 11.37 -2.29 -3.31
N HIS A 123 11.34 -3.35 -2.52
CA HIS A 123 11.97 -4.62 -2.87
C HIS A 123 11.44 -5.15 -4.21
N ARG A 124 10.11 -5.26 -4.37
CA ARG A 124 9.50 -5.70 -5.65
C ARG A 124 9.76 -4.75 -6.81
N GLN A 125 9.83 -3.43 -6.56
CA GLN A 125 10.23 -2.48 -7.60
C GLN A 125 11.66 -2.72 -8.08
N ARG A 126 12.60 -3.04 -7.18
CA ARG A 126 13.97 -3.38 -7.55
C ARG A 126 14.03 -4.69 -8.33
N GLU A 127 13.26 -5.69 -7.94
CA GLU A 127 13.12 -6.93 -8.70
C GLU A 127 12.58 -6.67 -10.11
N PHE A 128 11.55 -5.84 -10.26
CA PHE A 128 11.03 -5.48 -11.59
C PHE A 128 12.13 -4.88 -12.49
N VAL A 129 12.88 -3.90 -12.00
CA VAL A 129 13.95 -3.27 -12.79
C VAL A 129 15.07 -4.29 -13.07
N PHE A 130 15.41 -5.13 -12.09
CA PHE A 130 16.40 -6.19 -12.25
C PHE A 130 16.01 -7.18 -13.35
N TRP A 131 14.80 -7.73 -13.32
CA TRP A 131 14.33 -8.70 -14.31
C TRP A 131 14.14 -8.09 -15.69
N THR A 132 13.72 -6.83 -15.76
CA THR A 132 13.65 -6.08 -17.03
C THR A 132 15.04 -5.90 -17.63
N TYR A 133 16.05 -5.61 -16.81
CA TYR A 133 17.44 -5.55 -17.27
C TYR A 133 17.92 -6.89 -17.81
N VAL A 134 17.65 -7.99 -17.08
CA VAL A 134 18.03 -9.34 -17.51
C VAL A 134 17.35 -9.69 -18.85
N ALA A 135 16.06 -9.40 -18.99
CA ALA A 135 15.32 -9.60 -20.23
C ALA A 135 15.94 -8.83 -21.41
N ALA A 136 16.26 -7.54 -21.20
CA ALA A 136 16.83 -6.68 -22.25
C ALA A 136 18.23 -7.11 -22.73
N HIS A 137 18.97 -7.86 -21.90
CA HIS A 137 20.32 -8.34 -22.23
C HIS A 137 20.36 -9.85 -22.53
N ALA A 138 19.21 -10.52 -22.58
CA ALA A 138 19.13 -11.93 -22.87
C ALA A 138 19.42 -12.20 -24.36
N ILE A 139 20.32 -13.15 -24.62
CA ILE A 139 20.62 -13.61 -25.97
C ILE A 139 19.62 -14.70 -26.38
N GLU A 140 19.24 -15.58 -25.44
CA GLU A 140 18.27 -16.64 -25.66
C GLU A 140 16.84 -16.13 -25.44
N THR A 141 15.94 -16.41 -26.40
CA THR A 141 14.52 -16.02 -26.31
C THR A 141 13.80 -16.66 -25.13
N SER A 142 14.20 -17.86 -24.72
CA SER A 142 13.69 -18.54 -23.51
C SER A 142 14.01 -17.76 -22.23
N VAL A 143 15.26 -17.30 -22.09
CA VAL A 143 15.72 -16.48 -20.97
C VAL A 143 15.02 -15.13 -20.97
N GLN A 144 14.86 -14.52 -22.14
CA GLN A 144 14.12 -13.26 -22.28
C GLN A 144 12.68 -13.41 -21.78
N SER A 145 11.94 -14.39 -22.32
CA SER A 145 10.52 -14.61 -22.00
C SER A 145 10.30 -14.91 -20.52
N GLU A 146 11.14 -15.75 -19.91
CA GLU A 146 11.01 -16.07 -18.47
C GLU A 146 11.41 -14.88 -17.58
N SER A 147 12.39 -14.07 -17.99
CA SER A 147 12.76 -12.84 -17.28
C SER A 147 11.63 -11.80 -17.32
N GLU A 148 10.97 -11.64 -18.47
CA GLU A 148 9.76 -10.81 -18.59
C GLU A 148 8.62 -11.35 -17.71
N GLY A 149 8.51 -12.68 -17.58
CA GLY A 149 7.63 -13.36 -16.63
C GLY A 149 7.88 -12.91 -15.18
N PHE A 150 9.13 -12.99 -14.72
CA PHE A 150 9.50 -12.53 -13.37
C PHE A 150 9.30 -11.03 -13.16
N ALA A 151 9.56 -10.20 -14.18
CA ALA A 151 9.30 -8.77 -14.11
C ALA A 151 7.79 -8.49 -13.92
N ARG A 152 6.92 -9.20 -14.66
CA ARG A 152 5.47 -9.08 -14.52
C ARG A 152 4.98 -9.52 -13.15
N GLU A 153 5.50 -10.63 -12.63
CA GLU A 153 5.19 -11.09 -11.28
C GLU A 153 5.60 -10.06 -10.22
N ALA A 154 6.77 -9.44 -10.34
CA ALA A 154 7.21 -8.41 -9.41
C ALA A 154 6.26 -7.19 -9.39
N LEU A 155 5.71 -6.78 -10.54
CA LEU A 155 4.70 -5.71 -10.61
C LEU A 155 3.39 -6.11 -9.93
N PHE A 156 2.94 -7.34 -10.15
CA PHE A 156 1.74 -7.90 -9.52
C PHE A 156 1.92 -8.01 -8.00
N ASP A 157 3.03 -8.58 -7.53
CA ASP A 157 3.32 -8.66 -6.10
C ASP A 157 3.42 -7.25 -5.49
N ALA A 158 3.99 -6.27 -6.21
CA ALA A 158 4.03 -4.88 -5.75
C ALA A 158 2.63 -4.24 -5.61
N SER A 159 1.61 -4.64 -6.39
CA SER A 159 0.25 -4.13 -6.20
C SER A 159 -0.37 -4.68 -4.91
N ILE A 160 -0.22 -5.99 -4.65
CA ILE A 160 -0.65 -6.63 -3.41
C ILE A 160 0.01 -5.97 -2.19
N LEU A 161 1.32 -5.75 -2.24
CA LEU A 161 2.04 -5.13 -1.12
C LEU A 161 1.64 -3.66 -0.90
N ARG A 162 1.26 -2.93 -1.95
CA ARG A 162 0.69 -1.57 -1.81
C ARG A 162 -0.67 -1.61 -1.10
N HIS A 163 -1.49 -2.63 -1.38
CA HIS A 163 -2.73 -2.86 -0.66
C HIS A 163 -2.48 -3.05 0.84
N GLU A 164 -1.58 -3.97 1.19
CA GLU A 164 -1.24 -4.24 2.60
C GLU A 164 -0.67 -3.01 3.31
N ARG A 165 0.18 -2.24 2.62
CA ARG A 165 0.66 -0.95 3.14
C ARG A 165 -0.49 0.01 3.50
N ARG A 166 -1.48 0.16 2.62
CA ARG A 166 -2.63 1.06 2.89
C ARG A 166 -3.52 0.51 4.00
N ARG A 167 -3.68 -0.80 4.11
CA ARG A 167 -4.36 -1.46 5.25
C ARG A 167 -3.64 -1.15 6.56
N ALA A 168 -2.33 -1.35 6.62
CA ALA A 168 -1.51 -1.07 7.79
C ALA A 168 -1.58 0.42 8.19
N TRP A 169 -1.42 1.33 7.23
CA TRP A 169 -1.52 2.77 7.48
C TRP A 169 -2.89 3.20 8.03
N ARG A 170 -3.99 2.59 7.56
CA ARG A 170 -5.33 2.84 8.10
C ARG A 170 -5.46 2.34 9.53
N ALA A 171 -4.96 1.14 9.82
CA ALA A 171 -4.98 0.57 11.17
C ALA A 171 -4.19 1.44 12.16
N GLU A 172 -3.01 1.92 11.75
CA GLU A 172 -2.18 2.86 12.53
C GLU A 172 -2.92 4.17 12.84
N ARG A 173 -3.68 4.71 11.88
CA ARG A 173 -4.49 5.91 12.12
C ARG A 173 -5.67 5.67 13.05
N GLU A 174 -6.31 4.51 12.92
CA GLU A 174 -7.44 4.16 13.78
C GLU A 174 -6.99 3.98 15.24
N SER A 175 -5.83 3.37 15.49
CA SER A 175 -5.28 3.23 16.84
C SER A 175 -4.96 4.57 17.48
N ILE A 176 -4.34 5.51 16.73
CA ILE A 176 -4.06 6.87 17.20
C ILE A 176 -5.35 7.62 17.57
N ASN A 177 -6.40 7.48 16.75
CA ASN A 177 -7.70 8.12 17.03
C ASN A 177 -8.43 7.50 18.22
N THR A 178 -8.29 6.19 18.42
CA THR A 178 -8.91 5.45 19.53
C THR A 178 -8.23 5.80 20.87
N GLU A 179 -6.90 5.93 20.88
CA GLU A 179 -6.13 6.39 22.06
C GLU A 179 -6.42 7.87 22.40
N SER A 180 -6.76 8.69 21.40
CA SER A 180 -7.16 10.08 21.59
C SER A 180 -8.64 10.26 22.01
N GLY A 181 -9.34 9.19 22.40
CA GLY A 181 -10.72 9.23 22.88
C GLY A 181 -11.79 9.49 21.81
N SER A 182 -11.42 9.59 20.53
CA SER A 182 -12.36 9.74 19.42
C SER A 182 -12.83 8.35 18.95
N GLN A 183 -13.62 7.68 19.77
CA GLN A 183 -14.34 6.47 19.36
C GLN A 183 -15.21 6.79 18.15
N SER A 184 -14.84 6.27 16.98
CA SER A 184 -15.75 6.19 15.84
C SER A 184 -15.73 4.74 15.35
N SER A 185 -16.82 4.07 15.67
CA SER A 185 -17.19 2.69 15.38
C SER A 185 -16.83 2.26 13.94
N GLY A 186 -15.67 1.64 13.78
CA GLY A 186 -15.21 1.04 12.52
C GLY A 186 -15.75 -0.37 12.33
N ASN A 187 -17.06 -0.53 12.13
CA ASN A 187 -17.60 -1.67 11.40
C ASN A 187 -17.73 -1.25 9.93
N LEU A 188 -17.44 -2.14 8.98
CA LEU A 188 -17.48 -1.86 7.54
C LEU A 188 -18.84 -1.27 7.12
N LEU A 189 -18.92 0.06 7.07
CA LEU A 189 -20.03 0.77 6.48
C LEU A 189 -19.85 0.68 4.95
N SER A 190 -20.93 0.41 4.22
CA SER A 190 -20.89 0.42 2.75
C SER A 190 -20.46 1.81 2.25
N ALA A 191 -19.85 1.88 1.06
CA ALA A 191 -19.46 3.16 0.46
C ALA A 191 -20.63 4.15 0.40
N ALA A 192 -21.84 3.67 0.07
CA ALA A 192 -23.05 4.48 0.06
C ALA A 192 -23.39 5.07 1.45
N LEU A 193 -23.23 4.30 2.52
CA LEU A 193 -23.46 4.78 3.88
C LEU A 193 -22.42 5.84 4.28
N ILE A 194 -21.16 5.66 3.89
CA ILE A 194 -20.10 6.64 4.17
C ILE A 194 -20.31 7.92 3.34
N GLU A 195 -20.80 7.84 2.11
CA GLU A 195 -21.22 9.02 1.31
C GLU A 195 -22.34 9.79 2.02
N SER A 196 -23.37 9.11 2.54
CA SER A 196 -24.44 9.75 3.31
C SER A 196 -23.94 10.40 4.60
N LEU A 197 -23.02 9.74 5.32
CA LEU A 197 -22.40 10.29 6.53
C LEU A 197 -21.50 11.50 6.23
N LEU A 198 -20.74 11.44 5.14
CA LEU A 198 -19.95 12.57 4.65
C LEU A 198 -20.85 13.77 4.36
N PHE A 199 -21.94 13.56 3.60
CA PHE A 199 -22.90 14.62 3.30
C PHE A 199 -23.49 15.23 4.57
N LYS A 200 -23.94 14.39 5.51
CA LYS A 200 -24.45 14.84 6.82
C LYS A 200 -23.42 15.71 7.55
N GLU A 201 -22.16 15.30 7.62
CA GLU A 201 -21.13 16.09 8.31
C GLU A 201 -20.75 17.38 7.56
N VAL A 202 -20.81 17.39 6.22
CA VAL A 202 -20.65 18.63 5.43
C VAL A 202 -21.80 19.61 5.69
N VAL A 203 -23.04 19.13 5.78
CA VAL A 203 -24.20 19.95 6.15
C VAL A 203 -24.01 20.54 7.55
N ARG A 204 -23.59 19.73 8.53
CA ARG A 204 -23.32 20.20 9.90
C ARG A 204 -22.19 21.23 9.95
N TRP A 205 -21.12 21.00 9.20
CA TRP A 205 -20.02 21.96 9.08
C TRP A 205 -20.52 23.28 8.47
N SER A 206 -21.38 23.22 7.45
CA SER A 206 -21.96 24.42 6.84
C SER A 206 -22.77 25.28 7.83
N MET A 207 -23.44 24.67 8.82
CA MET A 207 -24.22 25.41 9.82
C MET A 207 -23.36 26.32 10.72
N MET A 208 -22.05 26.12 10.75
CA MET A 208 -21.12 26.92 11.52
C MET A 208 -20.56 28.13 10.74
N LEU A 209 -21.00 28.34 9.49
CA LEU A 209 -20.38 29.25 8.53
C LEU A 209 -21.35 30.28 7.98
N ALA A 210 -20.81 31.39 7.47
CA ALA A 210 -21.58 32.40 6.76
C ALA A 210 -22.00 31.91 5.35
N ASP A 211 -23.07 32.46 4.78
CA ASP A 211 -23.70 32.02 3.53
C ASP A 211 -22.74 31.86 2.34
N ALA A 212 -21.82 32.81 2.16
CA ALA A 212 -20.82 32.76 1.10
C ALA A 212 -19.85 31.57 1.27
N GLU A 213 -19.49 31.26 2.52
CA GLU A 213 -18.58 30.16 2.86
C GLU A 213 -19.28 28.80 2.80
N ARG A 214 -20.58 28.74 3.11
CA ARG A 214 -21.41 27.53 2.96
C ARG A 214 -21.40 27.04 1.51
N ASN A 215 -21.62 27.95 0.56
CA ASN A 215 -21.64 27.63 -0.87
C ASN A 215 -20.27 27.12 -1.35
N GLN A 216 -19.18 27.74 -0.86
CA GLN A 216 -17.82 27.29 -1.17
C GLN A 216 -17.52 25.91 -0.59
N LEU A 217 -17.99 25.60 0.63
CA LEU A 217 -17.83 24.29 1.25
C LEU A 217 -18.56 23.19 0.47
N PHE A 218 -19.82 23.40 0.06
CA PHE A 218 -20.55 22.43 -0.76
C PHE A 218 -19.88 22.21 -2.12
N ALA A 219 -19.40 23.27 -2.77
CA ALA A 219 -18.62 23.16 -4.00
C ALA A 219 -17.28 22.42 -3.81
N ALA A 220 -16.61 22.63 -2.67
CA ALA A 220 -15.39 21.91 -2.31
C ALA A 220 -15.66 20.42 -2.04
N ALA A 221 -16.78 20.12 -1.41
CA ALA A 221 -17.29 18.77 -1.17
C ALA A 221 -17.86 18.12 -2.45
N GLY A 222 -18.11 18.87 -3.51
CA GLY A 222 -18.71 18.35 -4.74
C GLY A 222 -20.18 17.95 -4.59
N TYR A 223 -20.91 18.63 -3.71
CA TYR A 223 -22.35 18.50 -3.55
C TYR A 223 -23.07 19.74 -4.08
N ALA A 224 -24.32 19.56 -4.51
CA ALA A 224 -25.22 20.69 -4.72
C ALA A 224 -25.57 21.33 -3.36
N ILE A 225 -25.97 22.62 -3.40
CA ILE A 225 -26.47 23.30 -2.22
C ILE A 225 -27.82 22.64 -1.85
N PRO A 226 -27.98 22.06 -0.65
CA PRO A 226 -29.24 21.45 -0.24
C PRO A 226 -30.34 22.50 -0.12
N GLU A 227 -31.56 22.12 -0.47
CA GLU A 227 -32.74 22.97 -0.26
C GLU A 227 -33.02 23.12 1.25
N ALA A 228 -33.77 24.16 1.63
CA ALA A 228 -34.03 24.47 3.05
C ALA A 228 -34.66 23.29 3.80
N ASP A 229 -35.53 22.54 3.14
CA ASP A 229 -36.23 21.37 3.70
C ASP A 229 -35.28 20.17 3.95
N ASP A 230 -34.27 19.98 3.10
CA ASP A 230 -33.26 18.91 3.27
C ASP A 230 -32.37 19.15 4.49
N VAL A 231 -32.07 20.42 4.78
CA VAL A 231 -31.26 20.82 5.94
C VAL A 231 -32.00 20.56 7.24
N GLU A 232 -33.33 20.72 7.25
CA GLU A 232 -34.18 20.49 8.41
C GLU A 232 -34.32 19.00 8.74
N LEU A 233 -34.43 18.13 7.73
CA LEU A 233 -34.42 16.67 7.90
C LEU A 233 -33.11 16.12 8.47
N LEU A 234 -31.99 16.80 8.23
CA LEU A 234 -30.66 16.41 8.71
C LEU A 234 -30.32 17.00 10.10
N ARG A 235 -31.18 17.87 10.67
CA ARG A 235 -31.13 18.33 12.06
C ARG A 235 -31.66 17.26 13.03
N MET A 236 -31.04 16.09 13.06
CA MET A 236 -31.29 15.16 14.15
C MET A 236 -30.52 15.62 15.40
N PRO A 237 -31.12 15.58 16.61
CA PRO A 237 -30.43 15.89 17.86
C PRO A 237 -29.42 14.77 18.15
N ASP A 238 -28.19 14.97 17.71
CA ASP A 238 -27.06 14.07 17.95
C ASP A 238 -26.16 14.73 19.00
N THR A 239 -25.79 14.00 20.06
CA THR A 239 -25.01 14.49 21.21
C THR A 239 -23.57 14.88 20.89
N ASN A 240 -23.13 14.64 19.66
CA ASN A 240 -21.78 14.92 19.20
C ASN A 240 -21.60 16.41 18.86
N ALA A 241 -20.59 17.06 19.45
CA ALA A 241 -20.31 18.48 19.24
C ALA A 241 -20.15 18.83 17.74
N PRO A 242 -20.78 19.93 17.26
CA PRO A 242 -20.67 20.39 15.87
C PRO A 242 -19.23 20.75 15.50
N GLU A 243 -18.41 21.11 16.48
CA GLU A 243 -16.99 21.49 16.40
C GLU A 243 -16.11 20.45 15.71
N HIS A 244 -16.48 19.17 15.81
CA HIS A 244 -15.73 18.06 15.22
C HIS A 244 -16.22 17.66 13.81
N ALA A 245 -17.28 18.28 13.28
CA ALA A 245 -17.79 18.00 11.94
C ALA A 245 -16.74 18.15 10.82
N PRO A 246 -15.84 19.17 10.83
CA PRO A 246 -14.76 19.28 9.85
C PRO A 246 -13.83 18.06 9.82
N GLN A 247 -13.45 17.57 11.00
CA GLN A 247 -12.54 16.44 11.15
C GLN A 247 -13.21 15.13 10.69
N ARG A 248 -14.50 14.94 11.02
CA ARG A 248 -15.26 13.76 10.60
C ARG A 248 -15.54 13.74 9.10
N ALA A 249 -15.87 14.89 8.50
CA ALA A 249 -16.04 15.00 7.06
C ALA A 249 -14.75 14.62 6.30
N ILE A 250 -13.60 15.13 6.73
CA ILE A 250 -12.30 14.75 6.12
C ILE A 250 -12.03 13.25 6.30
N ARG A 251 -12.34 12.69 7.47
CA ARG A 251 -12.19 11.25 7.73
C ARG A 251 -13.06 10.39 6.82
N TYR A 252 -14.33 10.75 6.61
CA TYR A 252 -15.22 9.99 5.71
C TYR A 252 -14.76 10.10 4.26
N ALA A 253 -14.30 11.29 3.82
CA ALA A 253 -13.72 11.45 2.49
C ALA A 253 -12.45 10.60 2.29
N GLU A 254 -11.59 10.50 3.32
CA GLU A 254 -10.44 9.58 3.34
C GLU A 254 -10.86 8.11 3.24
N GLN A 255 -11.88 7.70 4.00
CA GLN A 255 -12.38 6.33 3.98
C GLN A 255 -12.96 5.95 2.61
N LEU A 256 -13.72 6.85 1.98
CA LEU A 256 -14.25 6.64 0.62
C LEU A 256 -13.15 6.49 -0.41
N ALA A 257 -12.15 7.37 -0.39
CA ALA A 257 -11.00 7.25 -1.29
C ALA A 257 -10.30 5.89 -1.13
N ALA A 258 -10.16 5.41 0.11
CA ALA A 258 -9.54 4.12 0.37
C ALA A 258 -10.42 2.92 -0.05
N ILE A 259 -11.74 3.02 0.06
CA ILE A 259 -12.67 1.98 -0.42
C ILE A 259 -12.66 1.91 -1.94
N TYR A 260 -12.74 3.04 -2.64
CA TYR A 260 -12.75 3.04 -4.10
C TYR A 260 -11.42 2.60 -4.70
N LEU A 261 -10.28 2.93 -4.07
CA LEU A 261 -8.98 2.39 -4.48
C LEU A 261 -8.89 0.87 -4.27
N ASP A 262 -9.51 0.35 -3.21
CA ASP A 262 -9.57 -1.08 -2.94
C ASP A 262 -10.48 -1.81 -3.94
N GLU A 263 -11.62 -1.21 -4.27
CA GLU A 263 -12.53 -1.72 -5.30
C GLU A 263 -11.87 -1.74 -6.69
N ALA A 264 -11.10 -0.68 -7.02
CA ALA A 264 -10.33 -0.62 -8.26
C ALA A 264 -9.29 -1.74 -8.36
N GLU A 265 -8.69 -2.15 -7.25
CA GLU A 265 -7.72 -3.24 -7.22
C GLU A 265 -8.37 -4.63 -7.33
N ARG A 266 -9.64 -4.78 -6.94
CA ARG A 266 -10.39 -6.04 -7.03
C ARG A 266 -11.24 -6.17 -8.30
N ALA A 267 -11.32 -5.11 -9.11
CA ALA A 267 -12.11 -5.10 -10.32
C ALA A 267 -11.63 -6.16 -11.33
N ASN A 268 -12.55 -7.01 -11.77
CA ASN A 268 -12.25 -8.11 -12.71
C ASN A 268 -12.58 -7.75 -14.17
N ASP A 269 -13.18 -6.58 -14.40
CA ASP A 269 -13.53 -6.07 -15.72
C ASP A 269 -13.19 -4.57 -15.83
N GLN A 270 -12.99 -4.12 -17.06
CA GLN A 270 -12.53 -2.76 -17.33
C GLN A 270 -13.55 -1.69 -16.88
N ALA A 271 -14.85 -1.96 -16.99
CA ALA A 271 -15.88 -0.99 -16.64
C ALA A 271 -15.93 -0.75 -15.12
N SER A 272 -15.83 -1.82 -14.33
CA SER A 272 -15.72 -1.73 -12.87
C SER A 272 -14.44 -1.04 -12.43
N LEU A 273 -13.31 -1.31 -13.09
CA LEU A 273 -12.03 -0.63 -12.85
C LEU A 273 -12.14 0.87 -13.09
N ASP A 274 -12.64 1.27 -14.26
CA ASP A 274 -12.77 2.68 -14.64
C ASP A 274 -13.72 3.43 -13.69
N LEU A 275 -14.84 2.80 -13.32
CA LEU A 275 -15.78 3.36 -12.35
C LEU A 275 -15.11 3.57 -10.98
N ALA A 276 -14.45 2.55 -10.45
CA ALA A 276 -13.78 2.61 -9.16
C ALA A 276 -12.64 3.64 -9.17
N GLN A 277 -11.86 3.74 -10.26
CA GLN A 277 -10.82 4.76 -10.42
C GLN A 277 -11.40 6.18 -10.49
N ASN A 278 -12.51 6.38 -11.21
CA ASN A 278 -13.19 7.67 -11.28
C ASN A 278 -13.74 8.11 -9.91
N LEU A 279 -14.34 7.18 -9.17
CA LEU A 279 -14.83 7.42 -7.81
C LEU A 279 -13.67 7.71 -6.85
N ALA A 280 -12.58 6.95 -6.93
CA ALA A 280 -11.36 7.19 -6.15
C ALA A 280 -10.77 8.57 -6.45
N ALA A 281 -10.64 8.94 -7.72
CA ALA A 281 -10.13 10.25 -8.13
C ALA A 281 -11.02 11.39 -7.61
N THR A 282 -12.34 11.21 -7.66
CA THR A 282 -13.31 12.18 -7.12
C THR A 282 -13.18 12.31 -5.61
N ALA A 283 -13.13 11.20 -4.87
CA ALA A 283 -12.96 11.19 -3.43
C ALA A 283 -11.63 11.81 -2.98
N ILE A 284 -10.52 11.55 -3.70
CA ILE A 284 -9.20 12.15 -3.43
C ILE A 284 -9.24 13.67 -3.65
N LYS A 285 -9.82 14.13 -4.78
CA LYS A 285 -9.99 15.57 -5.06
C LYS A 285 -10.83 16.24 -3.98
N ARG A 286 -11.95 15.62 -3.59
CA ARG A 286 -12.83 16.09 -2.53
C ARG A 286 -12.09 16.20 -1.19
N MET A 287 -11.40 15.14 -0.78
CA MET A 287 -10.58 15.12 0.43
C MET A 287 -9.53 16.23 0.43
N ALA A 288 -8.81 16.43 -0.68
CA ALA A 288 -7.80 17.48 -0.81
C ALA A 288 -8.41 18.88 -0.66
N LYS A 289 -9.54 19.14 -1.30
CA LYS A 289 -10.28 20.41 -1.19
C LYS A 289 -10.78 20.67 0.24
N LEU A 290 -11.38 19.67 0.89
CA LEU A 290 -11.87 19.82 2.28
C LEU A 290 -10.73 20.10 3.27
N ARG A 291 -9.55 19.47 3.08
CA ARG A 291 -8.37 19.77 3.90
C ARG A 291 -7.84 21.19 3.67
N ALA A 292 -7.75 21.62 2.42
CA ALA A 292 -7.31 22.97 2.07
C ALA A 292 -8.25 24.03 2.65
N TRP A 293 -9.56 23.82 2.52
CA TRP A 293 -10.60 24.70 3.06
C TRP A 293 -10.52 24.79 4.59
N ARG A 294 -10.31 23.66 5.29
CA ARG A 294 -10.15 23.69 6.74
C ARG A 294 -8.93 24.52 7.16
N ALA A 295 -7.81 24.38 6.45
CA ALA A 295 -6.59 25.12 6.75
C ALA A 295 -6.76 26.63 6.57
N SER A 296 -7.51 27.08 5.56
CA SER A 296 -7.79 28.50 5.32
C SER A 296 -8.71 29.14 6.36
N ASN A 297 -9.58 28.36 7.00
CA ASN A 297 -10.56 28.86 7.98
C ASN A 297 -10.11 28.69 9.44
N THR A 298 -8.88 28.17 9.68
CA THR A 298 -8.27 28.06 11.02
C THR A 298 -7.10 29.04 11.24
N SER A 299 -6.76 29.87 10.25
CA SER A 299 -5.76 30.95 10.36
C SER A 299 -6.45 32.29 10.57
#